data_AF-A0A443S1R5-F1
#
_entry.id   AF-A0A443S1R5-F1
#
_cell.length_a   1.000
_cell.length_b   1.000
_cell.length_c   1.000
_cell.angle_alpha   90.00
_cell.angle_beta   90.00
_cell.angle_gamma   90.00
#
_symmetry.space_group_name_H-M   'P 1'
#
loop_
_entity.id
_entity.type
_entity.pdbx_description
1 polymer ?
#
loop_
_entity_poly.entity_id
_entity_poly.type
_entity_poly.pdbx_seq_one_letter_code
_entity_poly.pdbx_strand_id
1 'polypeptide(L)'
;MLLKLIFVVWQILFLILATSAVRNNKHVDTDINVDLNESYQTFQGFGSFICNHNVFYEHKDREIFLEALYGPSGLQLSVIRSSIDANITDCMTFDFIIVLKDRHEIWIQQQAKQKYNVSRFIASTWSPPYEWKSRKGENTGKNGNHLKSEHYTDFANYLSNFTEEYKKLGLELYAISPQNEPEY
;
A
#
# COMPACT_ATOMS: atom_id res chain seq x y z
N MET A 1 -69.65 -5.49 -33.23
CA MET A 1 -69.45 -4.82 -31.92
C MET A 1 -68.88 -5.77 -30.87
N LEU A 2 -69.42 -7.00 -30.74
CA LEU A 2 -68.99 -8.01 -29.75
C LEU A 2 -67.50 -8.42 -29.84
N LEU A 3 -66.97 -8.64 -31.05
CA LEU A 3 -65.55 -9.03 -31.23
C LEU A 3 -64.54 -7.96 -30.79
N LYS A 4 -64.85 -6.67 -30.96
CA LYS A 4 -63.97 -5.58 -30.51
C LYS A 4 -63.93 -5.50 -28.98
N LEU A 5 -65.05 -5.81 -28.31
CA LEU A 5 -65.13 -5.83 -26.85
C LEU A 5 -64.30 -6.98 -26.27
N ILE A 6 -64.35 -8.17 -26.89
CA ILE A 6 -63.55 -9.33 -26.48
C ILE A 6 -62.06 -9.02 -26.63
N PHE A 7 -61.64 -8.41 -27.74
CA PHE A 7 -60.22 -8.09 -27.97
C PHE A 7 -59.66 -7.08 -26.95
N VAL A 8 -60.45 -6.08 -26.57
CA VAL A 8 -60.06 -5.09 -25.54
C VAL A 8 -59.99 -5.73 -24.15
N VAL A 9 -60.93 -6.61 -23.81
CA VAL A 9 -60.92 -7.35 -22.54
C VAL A 9 -59.68 -8.25 -22.44
N TRP A 10 -59.30 -8.93 -23.53
CA TRP A 10 -58.09 -9.75 -23.57
C TRP A 10 -56.80 -8.92 -23.46
N GLN A 11 -56.73 -7.73 -24.06
CA GLN A 11 -55.57 -6.84 -23.91
C GLN A 11 -55.42 -6.29 -22.49
N ILE A 12 -56.54 -5.95 -21.83
CA ILE A 12 -56.55 -5.50 -20.44
C ILE A 12 -56.13 -6.65 -19.49
N LEU A 13 -56.64 -7.87 -19.70
CA LEU A 13 -56.21 -9.05 -18.95
C LEU A 13 -54.73 -9.36 -19.14
N PHE A 14 -54.20 -9.22 -20.36
CA PHE A 14 -52.77 -9.43 -20.63
C PHE A 14 -51.90 -8.35 -19.96
N LEU A 15 -52.35 -7.10 -19.92
CA LEU A 15 -51.67 -6.02 -19.19
C LEU A 15 -51.66 -6.28 -17.68
N ILE A 16 -52.79 -6.72 -17.10
CA ILE A 16 -52.92 -7.03 -15.67
C ILE A 16 -52.01 -8.21 -15.29
N LEU A 17 -51.96 -9.26 -16.12
CA LEU A 17 -51.08 -10.40 -15.91
C LEU A 17 -49.60 -10.01 -16.08
N ALA A 18 -49.26 -9.16 -17.04
CA ALA A 18 -47.89 -8.66 -17.22
C ALA A 18 -47.42 -7.76 -16.05
N THR A 19 -48.33 -7.00 -15.43
CA THR A 19 -48.01 -6.21 -14.21
C THR A 19 -47.91 -7.04 -12.94
N SER A 20 -48.40 -8.29 -12.92
CA SER A 20 -48.24 -9.18 -11.77
C SER A 20 -46.88 -9.88 -11.70
N ALA A 21 -46.08 -9.78 -12.77
CA ALA A 21 -44.65 -10.09 -12.75
C ALA A 21 -43.83 -8.90 -12.22
N VAL A 22 -44.30 -8.25 -11.14
CA VAL A 22 -43.38 -7.52 -10.27
C VAL A 22 -42.40 -8.57 -9.78
N ARG A 23 -41.13 -8.42 -10.18
CA ARG A 23 -40.03 -9.15 -9.55
C ARG A 23 -40.20 -8.99 -8.04
N ASN A 24 -40.62 -10.07 -7.38
CA ASN A 24 -40.25 -10.27 -5.99
C ASN A 24 -38.73 -10.36 -5.98
N ASN A 25 -38.05 -9.21 -5.92
CA ASN A 25 -36.72 -9.14 -5.36
C ASN A 25 -36.91 -9.62 -3.93
N LYS A 26 -36.80 -10.94 -3.72
CA LYS A 26 -36.52 -11.49 -2.41
C LYS A 26 -35.21 -10.83 -2.01
N HIS A 27 -35.30 -9.76 -1.24
CA HIS A 27 -34.24 -9.41 -0.31
C HIS A 27 -34.07 -10.66 0.54
N VAL A 28 -33.07 -11.47 0.19
CA VAL A 28 -32.59 -12.48 1.12
C VAL A 28 -31.96 -11.66 2.22
N ASP A 29 -32.69 -11.51 3.33
CA ASP A 29 -32.10 -10.99 4.56
C ASP A 29 -30.89 -11.86 4.83
N THR A 30 -29.72 -11.27 4.65
CA THR A 30 -28.46 -11.93 4.90
C THR A 30 -28.01 -11.38 6.23
N ASP A 31 -28.31 -12.12 7.28
CA ASP A 31 -27.89 -11.77 8.63
C ASP A 31 -26.37 -11.99 8.75
N ILE A 32 -25.65 -10.94 9.14
CA ILE A 32 -24.24 -11.01 9.51
C ILE A 32 -24.16 -11.16 11.03
N ASN A 33 -23.76 -12.34 11.49
CA ASN A 33 -23.55 -12.61 12.90
C ASN A 33 -22.08 -12.35 13.28
N VAL A 34 -21.86 -11.50 14.27
CA VAL A 34 -20.54 -11.19 14.83
C VAL A 34 -20.47 -11.74 16.26
N ASP A 35 -19.61 -12.73 16.50
CA ASP A 35 -19.37 -13.25 17.85
C ASP A 35 -18.19 -12.50 18.50
N LEU A 36 -18.49 -11.72 19.55
CA LEU A 36 -17.49 -10.94 20.28
C LEU A 36 -16.67 -11.79 21.29
N ASN A 37 -17.03 -13.06 21.49
CA ASN A 37 -16.26 -13.99 22.33
C ASN A 37 -15.18 -14.74 21.54
N GLU A 38 -15.26 -14.71 20.20
CA GLU A 38 -14.23 -15.27 19.33
C GLU A 38 -13.24 -14.17 18.94
N SER A 39 -11.95 -14.42 19.19
CA SER A 39 -10.87 -13.48 18.90
C SER A 39 -9.82 -14.12 18.00
N TYR A 40 -9.29 -13.34 17.07
CA TYR A 40 -8.26 -13.74 16.12
C TYR A 40 -6.98 -12.91 16.31
N GLN A 41 -6.28 -12.56 15.23
CA GLN A 41 -5.09 -11.73 15.29
C GLN A 41 -5.39 -10.31 15.77
N THR A 42 -4.41 -9.72 16.46
CA THR A 42 -4.40 -8.29 16.73
C THR A 42 -3.88 -7.53 15.51
N PHE A 43 -4.63 -6.54 15.06
CA PHE A 43 -4.16 -5.62 14.02
C PHE A 43 -3.08 -4.70 14.57
N GLN A 44 -1.92 -4.68 13.90
CA GLN A 44 -0.83 -3.76 14.22
C GLN A 44 -1.04 -2.37 13.59
N GLY A 45 -2.04 -2.21 12.72
CA GLY A 45 -2.39 -0.93 12.12
C GLY A 45 -2.63 -1.01 10.62
N PHE A 46 -2.98 0.14 10.06
CA PHE A 46 -3.24 0.35 8.64
C PHE A 46 -2.39 1.50 8.14
N GLY A 47 -2.07 1.51 6.85
CA GLY A 47 -1.02 2.37 6.36
C GLY A 47 -1.06 2.74 4.90
N SER A 48 -0.04 3.51 4.52
CA SER A 48 0.21 3.97 3.16
C SER A 48 1.58 3.49 2.69
N PHE A 49 1.78 3.49 1.37
CA PHE A 49 3.09 3.37 0.75
C PHE A 49 3.55 4.74 0.26
N ILE A 50 4.82 5.09 0.49
CA ILE A 50 5.40 6.37 0.08
C ILE A 50 6.72 6.09 -0.65
N CYS A 51 6.82 6.57 -1.89
CA CYS A 51 8.03 6.49 -2.71
C CYS A 51 8.02 7.64 -3.72
N ASN A 52 9.09 8.44 -3.75
CA ASN A 52 9.27 9.52 -4.74
C ASN A 52 8.08 10.50 -4.87
N HIS A 53 7.50 10.94 -3.75
CA HIS A 53 6.35 11.84 -3.73
C HIS A 53 6.77 13.32 -3.79
N ASN A 54 7.56 13.72 -4.80
CA ASN A 54 7.99 15.12 -4.96
C ASN A 54 6.80 16.06 -5.08
N VAL A 55 5.78 15.64 -5.84
CA VAL A 55 4.53 16.39 -5.98
C VAL A 55 3.86 16.63 -4.63
N PHE A 56 3.87 15.65 -3.72
CA PHE A 56 3.32 15.82 -2.37
C PHE A 56 4.17 16.78 -1.55
N TYR A 57 5.48 16.54 -1.50
CA TYR A 57 6.40 17.32 -0.68
C TYR A 57 6.48 18.78 -1.11
N GLU A 58 6.41 19.06 -2.41
CA GLU A 58 6.47 20.40 -2.97
C GLU A 58 5.10 21.10 -2.96
N HIS A 59 4.01 20.36 -2.71
CA HIS A 59 2.67 20.94 -2.70
C HIS A 59 2.51 21.93 -1.54
N LYS A 60 1.94 23.11 -1.83
CA LYS A 60 1.63 24.13 -0.80
C LYS A 60 0.69 23.59 0.31
N ASP A 61 -0.18 22.64 -0.03
CA ASP A 61 -1.17 22.06 0.87
C ASP A 61 -0.71 20.73 1.49
N ARG A 62 0.59 20.42 1.45
CA ARG A 62 1.16 19.16 1.99
C ARG A 62 0.78 18.88 3.45
N GLU A 63 0.62 19.92 4.26
CA GLU A 63 0.18 19.80 5.65
C GLU A 63 -1.28 19.34 5.76
N ILE A 64 -2.15 19.77 4.84
CA ILE A 64 -3.55 19.30 4.77
C ILE A 64 -3.58 17.80 4.45
N PHE A 65 -2.70 17.34 3.55
CA PHE A 65 -2.61 15.92 3.25
C PHE A 65 -2.05 15.11 4.41
N LEU A 66 -1.05 15.62 5.14
CA LEU A 66 -0.55 14.97 6.36
C LEU A 66 -1.65 14.83 7.42
N GLU A 67 -2.44 15.89 7.64
CA GLU A 67 -3.60 15.85 8.56
C GLU A 67 -4.65 14.84 8.08
N ALA A 68 -4.96 14.82 6.79
CA ALA A 68 -5.95 13.89 6.24
C ALA A 68 -5.51 12.42 6.35
N LEU A 69 -4.21 12.13 6.23
CA LEU A 69 -3.68 10.76 6.30
C LEU A 69 -3.42 10.29 7.74
N TYR A 70 -2.80 11.13 8.56
CA TYR A 70 -2.27 10.74 9.86
C TYR A 70 -2.91 11.48 11.03
N GLY A 71 -3.52 12.64 10.77
CA GLY A 71 -4.11 13.48 11.79
C GLY A 71 -5.36 12.91 12.45
N PRO A 72 -5.72 13.40 13.65
CA PRO A 72 -6.89 12.95 14.39
C PRO A 72 -8.21 13.21 13.64
N SER A 73 -8.22 14.16 12.71
CA SER A 73 -9.38 14.50 11.88
C SER A 73 -9.48 13.64 10.61
N GLY A 74 -8.47 12.82 10.33
CA GLY A 74 -8.30 12.08 9.08
C GLY A 74 -8.41 10.56 9.24
N LEU A 75 -7.71 9.84 8.37
CA LEU A 75 -7.69 8.36 8.33
C LEU A 75 -6.94 7.72 9.51
N GLN A 76 -6.13 8.50 10.24
CA GLN A 76 -5.33 8.03 11.37
C GLN A 76 -4.47 6.79 11.03
N LEU A 77 -3.85 6.81 9.84
CA LEU A 77 -2.94 5.75 9.43
C LEU A 77 -1.76 5.67 10.43
N SER A 78 -1.38 4.46 10.81
CA SER A 78 -0.38 4.21 11.85
C SER A 78 0.84 3.43 11.34
N VAL A 79 0.84 3.08 10.05
CA VAL A 79 1.90 2.34 9.37
C VAL A 79 2.30 3.09 8.09
N ILE A 80 3.61 3.22 7.84
CA ILE A 80 4.13 3.74 6.58
C ILE A 80 5.10 2.73 5.99
N ARG A 81 4.92 2.38 4.72
CA ARG A 81 5.85 1.55 3.95
C ARG A 81 6.65 2.40 2.95
N SER A 82 7.95 2.16 2.82
CA SER A 82 8.85 2.83 1.86
C SER A 82 9.73 1.84 1.08
N SER A 83 10.53 2.35 0.13
CA SER A 83 11.44 1.56 -0.71
C SER A 83 12.92 1.65 -0.29
N ILE A 84 13.58 0.50 -0.33
CA ILE A 84 15.03 0.35 -0.33
C ILE A 84 15.47 0.17 -1.79
N ASP A 85 16.14 1.17 -2.35
CA ASP A 85 16.44 1.24 -3.79
C ASP A 85 17.92 0.93 -4.09
N ALA A 86 18.14 0.18 -5.18
CA ALA A 86 19.45 -0.31 -5.63
C ALA A 86 20.49 0.79 -5.94
N ASN A 87 20.03 2.01 -6.23
CA ASN A 87 20.86 3.14 -6.65
C ASN A 87 21.26 4.06 -5.50
N ILE A 88 21.18 3.61 -4.24
CA ILE A 88 21.93 4.25 -3.17
C ILE A 88 23.39 3.82 -3.34
N THR A 89 24.03 4.36 -4.39
CA THR A 89 25.41 4.10 -4.79
C THR A 89 26.37 4.85 -3.89
N ASP A 90 26.35 4.55 -2.59
CA ASP A 90 27.54 4.50 -1.75
C ASP A 90 27.16 3.90 -0.39
N CYS A 91 27.20 2.57 -0.31
CA CYS A 91 26.73 1.81 0.86
C CYS A 91 27.79 1.65 1.98
N MET A 92 28.93 2.35 1.85
CA MET A 92 30.07 2.26 2.78
C MET A 92 30.68 3.61 3.18
N THR A 93 30.07 4.75 2.79
CA THR A 93 30.61 6.09 3.08
C THR A 93 29.58 6.98 3.78
N PHE A 94 30.05 8.09 4.35
CA PHE A 94 29.27 9.12 5.03
C PHE A 94 28.12 9.71 4.18
N ASP A 95 28.11 9.42 2.88
CA ASP A 95 27.17 9.92 1.87
C ASP A 95 25.79 9.27 1.93
N PHE A 96 25.65 8.10 2.56
CA PHE A 96 24.37 7.39 2.66
C PHE A 96 23.30 8.19 3.42
N ILE A 97 23.67 8.86 4.52
CA ILE A 97 22.76 9.74 5.29
C ILE A 97 22.32 10.93 4.44
N ILE A 98 23.23 11.50 3.66
CA ILE A 98 22.95 12.68 2.82
C ILE A 98 21.92 12.30 1.76
N VAL A 99 22.14 11.18 1.07
CA VAL A 99 21.22 10.65 0.06
C VAL A 99 19.84 10.39 0.67
N LEU A 100 19.77 9.78 1.86
CA LEU A 100 18.50 9.52 2.53
C LEU A 100 17.79 10.80 2.98
N LYS A 101 18.51 11.76 3.58
CA LYS A 101 17.92 13.03 4.07
C LYS A 101 17.27 13.84 2.96
N ASP A 102 17.83 13.78 1.76
CA ASP A 102 17.28 14.49 0.60
C ASP A 102 16.04 13.78 0.01
N ARG A 103 15.71 12.56 0.48
CA ARG A 103 14.47 11.89 0.06
C ARG A 103 13.27 12.52 0.78
N HIS A 104 12.34 13.04 -0.03
CA HIS A 104 11.08 13.59 0.44
C HIS A 104 10.24 12.62 1.30
N GLU A 105 10.40 11.30 1.10
CA GLU A 105 9.75 10.28 1.94
C GLU A 105 10.25 10.26 3.39
N ILE A 106 11.52 10.61 3.65
CA ILE A 106 12.06 10.73 5.01
C ILE A 106 11.40 11.89 5.71
N TRP A 107 11.25 13.03 5.03
CA TRP A 107 10.54 14.18 5.58
C TRP A 107 9.10 13.81 5.96
N ILE A 108 8.37 13.11 5.09
CA ILE A 108 6.98 12.70 5.37
C ILE A 108 6.93 11.78 6.61
N GLN A 109 7.80 10.78 6.69
CA GLN A 109 7.87 9.87 7.84
C GLN A 109 8.20 10.60 9.14
N GLN A 110 9.14 11.56 9.11
CA GLN A 110 9.48 12.38 10.27
C GLN A 110 8.32 13.26 10.70
N GLN A 111 7.60 13.91 9.76
CA GLN A 111 6.41 14.69 10.09
C GLN A 111 5.30 13.82 10.68
N ALA A 112 5.02 12.67 10.06
CA ALA A 112 4.03 11.72 10.54
C ALA A 112 4.34 11.24 11.96
N LYS A 113 5.61 10.93 12.25
CA LYS A 113 6.07 10.57 13.59
C LYS A 113 5.89 11.70 14.60
N GLN A 114 6.42 12.88 14.27
CA GLN A 114 6.53 14.00 15.20
C GLN A 114 5.17 14.64 15.52
N LYS A 115 4.29 14.76 14.51
CA LYS A 115 2.99 15.44 14.66
C LYS A 115 1.87 14.49 15.06
N TYR A 116 1.94 13.22 14.64
CA TYR A 116 0.80 12.30 14.70
C TYR A 116 1.10 10.95 15.34
N ASN A 117 2.29 10.79 15.95
CA ASN A 117 2.69 9.58 16.68
C ASN A 117 2.69 8.30 15.82
N VAL A 118 2.91 8.43 14.51
CA VAL A 118 3.13 7.28 13.62
C VAL A 118 4.46 6.63 14.00
N SER A 119 4.41 5.33 14.32
CA SER A 119 5.54 4.62 14.93
C SER A 119 5.96 3.34 14.21
N ARG A 120 5.20 2.89 13.19
CA ARG A 120 5.52 1.68 12.44
C ARG A 120 5.96 2.01 11.03
N PHE A 121 7.27 1.90 10.80
CA PHE A 121 7.89 2.11 9.49
C PHE A 121 8.33 0.76 8.92
N ILE A 122 7.95 0.47 7.68
CA ILE A 122 8.31 -0.76 6.98
C ILE A 122 9.07 -0.38 5.72
N ALA A 123 10.14 -1.09 5.38
CA ALA A 123 10.83 -0.87 4.11
C ALA A 123 11.02 -2.19 3.36
N SER A 124 10.78 -2.20 2.05
CA SER A 124 11.04 -3.38 1.20
C SER A 124 12.12 -3.06 0.19
N THR A 125 12.91 -4.04 -0.24
CA THR A 125 13.89 -3.83 -1.31
C THR A 125 13.31 -4.08 -2.68
N TRP A 126 13.42 -3.12 -3.61
CA TRP A 126 12.89 -3.30 -4.97
C TRP A 126 13.87 -4.09 -5.84
N SER A 127 15.16 -3.83 -5.67
CA SER A 127 16.23 -4.58 -6.31
C SER A 127 17.49 -4.50 -5.46
N PRO A 128 18.31 -5.57 -5.41
CA PRO A 128 19.70 -5.46 -4.97
C PRO A 128 20.49 -4.50 -5.87
N PRO A 129 21.66 -4.00 -5.40
CA PRO A 129 22.62 -3.27 -6.23
C PRO A 129 22.93 -4.01 -7.55
N TYR A 130 23.00 -3.25 -8.64
CA TYR A 130 23.09 -3.82 -10.00
C TYR A 130 24.29 -4.75 -10.21
N GLU A 131 25.42 -4.47 -9.54
CA GLU A 131 26.64 -5.27 -9.63
C GLU A 131 26.51 -6.65 -9.00
N TRP A 132 25.57 -6.82 -8.06
CA TRP A 132 25.37 -8.05 -7.32
C TRP A 132 24.39 -9.02 -7.99
N LYS A 133 23.80 -8.61 -9.12
CA LYS A 133 22.79 -9.38 -9.84
C LYS A 133 23.42 -10.26 -10.92
N SER A 134 22.76 -11.36 -11.27
CA SER A 134 23.20 -12.29 -12.32
C SER A 134 23.18 -11.65 -13.71
N ARG A 135 22.32 -10.64 -13.94
CA ARG A 135 22.32 -9.81 -15.14
C ARG A 135 22.52 -8.33 -14.78
N LYS A 136 23.69 -7.80 -15.12
CA LYS A 136 24.03 -6.38 -14.92
C LYS A 136 23.16 -5.50 -15.84
N GLY A 137 22.59 -4.43 -15.30
CA GLY A 137 21.77 -3.45 -16.05
C GLY A 137 20.27 -3.77 -16.14
N GLU A 138 19.80 -4.87 -15.56
CA GLU A 138 18.37 -5.17 -15.40
C GLU A 138 17.94 -4.95 -13.94
N ASN A 139 16.98 -4.05 -13.72
CA ASN A 139 16.53 -3.69 -12.37
C ASN A 139 15.43 -4.61 -11.84
N THR A 140 14.81 -5.42 -12.69
CA THR A 140 13.74 -6.36 -12.28
C THR A 140 14.27 -7.80 -12.08
N GLY A 141 13.43 -8.70 -11.55
CA GLY A 141 13.68 -10.15 -11.49
C GLY A 141 13.47 -10.85 -12.84
N LYS A 142 12.99 -10.12 -13.86
CA LYS A 142 12.71 -10.64 -15.20
C LYS A 142 13.89 -11.39 -15.80
N ASN A 143 13.56 -12.36 -16.65
CA ASN A 143 14.54 -13.17 -17.37
C ASN A 143 15.48 -13.99 -16.45
N GLY A 144 15.01 -14.33 -15.23
CA GLY A 144 15.77 -15.08 -14.24
C GLY A 144 16.91 -14.26 -13.63
N ASN A 145 16.76 -12.93 -13.59
CA ASN A 145 17.72 -12.06 -12.93
C ASN A 145 17.57 -12.21 -11.40
N HIS A 146 18.67 -12.50 -10.70
CA HIS A 146 18.63 -12.80 -9.28
C HIS A 146 19.90 -12.32 -8.60
N LEU A 147 19.84 -12.13 -7.28
CA LEU A 147 21.02 -11.89 -6.46
C LEU A 147 21.95 -13.10 -6.54
N LYS A 148 23.21 -12.89 -6.92
CA LYS A 148 24.19 -13.98 -6.93
C LYS A 148 24.52 -14.41 -5.51
N SER A 149 24.70 -15.72 -5.31
CA SER A 149 25.02 -16.29 -4.00
C SER A 149 26.30 -15.73 -3.38
N GLU A 150 27.27 -15.34 -4.20
CA GLU A 150 28.51 -14.70 -3.75
C GLU A 150 28.30 -13.35 -3.05
N HIS A 151 27.15 -12.71 -3.24
CA HIS A 151 26.80 -11.40 -2.66
C HIS A 151 25.74 -11.48 -1.55
N TYR A 152 25.42 -12.65 -1.02
CA TYR A 152 24.41 -12.76 0.04
C TYR A 152 24.82 -12.03 1.33
N THR A 153 26.08 -12.16 1.73
CA THR A 153 26.61 -11.43 2.89
C THR A 153 26.65 -9.93 2.64
N ASP A 154 27.06 -9.51 1.44
CA ASP A 154 27.08 -8.08 1.07
C ASP A 154 25.68 -7.48 1.12
N PHE A 155 24.68 -8.21 0.62
CA PHE A 155 23.29 -7.78 0.65
C PHE A 155 22.71 -7.73 2.07
N ALA A 156 23.03 -8.70 2.93
CA ALA A 156 22.64 -8.65 4.33
C ALA A 156 23.24 -7.43 5.05
N ASN A 157 24.52 -7.13 4.81
CA ASN A 157 25.19 -5.95 5.36
C ASN A 157 24.56 -4.65 4.85
N TYR A 158 24.22 -4.58 3.57
CA TYR A 158 23.52 -3.44 2.97
C TYR A 158 22.18 -3.17 3.66
N LEU A 159 21.36 -4.20 3.89
CA LEU A 159 20.08 -4.07 4.60
C LEU A 159 20.28 -3.65 6.06
N SER A 160 21.29 -4.21 6.74
CA SER A 160 21.64 -3.82 8.11
C SER A 160 22.02 -2.34 8.18
N ASN A 161 22.93 -1.88 7.32
CA ASN A 161 23.34 -0.48 7.26
C ASN A 161 22.15 0.44 6.98
N PHE A 162 21.26 0.09 6.04
CA PHE A 162 20.04 0.87 5.79
C PHE A 162 19.20 1.07 7.06
N THR A 163 19.02 0.02 7.86
CA THR A 163 18.25 0.10 9.11
C THR A 163 18.92 0.97 10.17
N GLU A 164 20.25 0.93 10.27
CA GLU A 164 21.02 1.77 11.20
C GLU A 164 20.93 3.25 10.83
N GLU A 165 20.98 3.55 9.53
CA GLU A 165 20.90 4.92 9.03
C GLU A 165 19.50 5.52 9.21
N TYR A 166 18.45 4.73 8.98
CA TYR A 166 17.07 5.10 9.32
C TYR A 166 16.92 5.39 10.83
N LYS A 167 17.55 4.58 11.69
CA LYS A 167 17.56 4.81 13.14
C LYS A 167 18.26 6.12 13.51
N LYS A 168 19.39 6.47 12.88
CA LYS A 168 20.08 7.76 13.09
C LYS A 168 19.24 8.96 12.67
N LEU A 169 18.31 8.78 11.71
CA LEU A 169 17.32 9.79 11.30
C LEU A 169 16.10 9.88 12.24
N GLY A 170 16.09 9.09 13.31
CA GLY A 170 14.98 9.00 14.26
C GLY A 170 13.80 8.16 13.75
N LEU A 171 13.99 7.35 12.71
CA LEU A 171 12.97 6.50 12.09
C LEU A 171 13.36 5.02 12.24
N GLU A 172 13.21 4.48 13.45
CA GLU A 172 13.45 3.05 13.68
C GLU A 172 12.43 2.19 12.91
N LEU A 173 12.93 1.30 12.05
CA LEU A 173 12.10 0.43 11.23
C LEU A 173 11.49 -0.67 12.08
N TYR A 174 10.18 -0.86 11.94
CA TYR A 174 9.43 -1.96 12.53
C TYR A 174 9.72 -3.29 11.81
N ALA A 175 9.83 -3.24 10.48
CA ALA A 175 10.12 -4.42 9.67
C ALA A 175 10.82 -4.04 8.35
N ILE A 176 11.56 -5.00 7.80
CA ILE A 176 12.05 -4.93 6.43
C ILE A 176 11.71 -6.22 5.66
N SER A 177 11.60 -6.14 4.33
CA SER A 177 11.57 -7.33 3.46
C SER A 177 12.76 -7.35 2.48
N PRO A 178 13.44 -8.50 2.29
CA PRO A 178 14.62 -8.59 1.42
C PRO A 178 14.34 -8.33 -0.06
N GLN A 179 13.09 -8.51 -0.49
CA GLN A 179 12.64 -8.26 -1.85
C GLN A 179 11.16 -7.87 -1.82
N ASN A 180 10.77 -6.91 -2.64
CA ASN A 180 9.41 -6.62 -3.03
C ASN A 180 9.03 -7.60 -4.13
N GLU A 181 7.92 -8.32 -3.97
CA GLU A 181 7.36 -9.15 -5.04
C GLU A 181 8.42 -10.07 -5.69
N PRO A 182 9.04 -10.98 -4.92
CA PRO A 182 10.20 -11.77 -5.34
C PRO A 182 9.99 -12.64 -6.58
N GLU A 183 8.74 -12.81 -7.01
CA GLU A 183 8.33 -13.51 -8.21
C GLU A 183 8.32 -12.65 -9.50
N TYR A 184 8.60 -11.34 -9.44
CA TYR A 184 8.50 -10.39 -10.57
C TYR A 184 9.82 -9.70 -11.02
#